data_AF-A0A3D1H3T1-F1
#
_entry.id   AF-A0A3D1H3T1-F1
#
_cell.length_a   1.000
_cell.length_b   1.000
_cell.length_c   1.000
_cell.angle_alpha   90.00
_cell.angle_beta   90.00
_cell.angle_gamma   90.00
#
_symmetry.space_group_name_H-M   'P 1'
#
loop_
_entity.id
_entity.type
_entity.pdbx_description
1 polymer ?
#
loop_
_entity_poly.entity_id
_entity_poly.type
_entity_poly.pdbx_seq_one_letter_code
_entity_poly.pdbx_strand_id
1 'polypeptide(L)'
;MNKTKLILKYGLLDFLAAMCAWGFFFVYRKCFVNGDFNPYYLQFVWNDSKLYLGMLSIPLFWIGLYSLIGLYRNVYRKSRLTEFFQILTVSITGVLILFFVLILDDEVAQYRSFYTSISVLFLLHFLPTSILRIALSSIIANKIKNRVIGF
;
A
#
# COMPACT_ATOMS: atom_id res chain seq x y z
N MET A 1 -4.83 -2.31 26.11
CA MET A 1 -4.98 -1.37 24.98
C MET A 1 -6.33 -1.59 24.35
N ASN A 2 -7.15 -0.54 24.16
CA ASN A 2 -8.48 -0.69 23.56
C ASN A 2 -8.36 -1.22 22.12
N LYS A 3 -9.08 -2.30 21.79
CA LYS A 3 -9.12 -2.93 20.47
C LYS A 3 -9.40 -1.92 19.36
N THR A 4 -10.29 -0.96 19.59
CA THR A 4 -10.65 0.08 18.62
C THR A 4 -9.47 1.01 18.31
N LYS A 5 -8.71 1.43 19.33
CA LYS A 5 -7.52 2.27 19.14
C LYS A 5 -6.44 1.54 18.34
N LEU A 6 -6.32 0.23 18.53
CA LEU A 6 -5.38 -0.58 17.78
C LEU A 6 -5.76 -0.68 16.30
N ILE A 7 -7.03 -0.99 16.02
CA ILE A 7 -7.56 -1.06 14.65
C ILE A 7 -7.35 0.27 13.93
N LEU A 8 -7.64 1.39 14.60
CA LEU A 8 -7.44 2.73 14.04
C LEU A 8 -5.96 3.00 13.74
N LYS A 9 -5.04 2.55 14.60
CA LYS A 9 -3.59 2.67 14.35
C LYS A 9 -3.15 1.85 13.14
N TYR A 10 -3.65 0.62 12.97
CA TYR A 10 -3.40 -0.18 11.77
C TYR A 10 -3.93 0.52 10.52
N GLY A 11 -5.18 0.96 10.53
CA GLY A 11 -5.80 1.66 9.41
C GLY A 11 -5.06 2.93 9.01
N LEU A 12 -4.63 3.75 9.98
CA LEU A 12 -3.84 4.96 9.70
C LEU A 12 -2.47 4.64 9.09
N LEU A 13 -1.77 3.62 9.59
CA LEU A 13 -0.47 3.24 9.03
C LEU A 13 -0.63 2.67 7.62
N ASP A 14 -1.65 1.86 7.38
CA ASP A 14 -1.96 1.34 6.04
C ASP A 14 -2.31 2.49 5.08
N PHE A 15 -3.08 3.48 5.54
CA PHE A 15 -3.43 4.67 4.76
C PHE A 15 -2.19 5.43 4.33
N LEU A 16 -1.31 5.75 5.29
CA LEU A 16 -0.09 6.51 5.04
C LEU A 16 0.88 5.73 4.13
N ALA A 17 1.01 4.42 4.35
CA ALA A 17 1.84 3.57 3.49
C ALA A 17 1.33 3.56 2.04
N ALA A 18 0.02 3.38 1.84
CA ALA A 18 -0.59 3.42 0.52
C ALA A 18 -0.48 4.80 -0.14
N MET A 19 -0.62 5.88 0.64
CA MET A 19 -0.51 7.25 0.15
C MET A 19 0.90 7.55 -0.33
N CYS A 20 1.92 7.17 0.45
CA CYS A 20 3.33 7.30 0.06
C CYS A 20 3.65 6.42 -1.15
N ALA A 21 3.17 5.18 -1.17
CA ALA A 21 3.38 4.27 -2.29
C ALA A 21 2.82 4.85 -3.60
N TRP A 22 1.60 5.40 -3.56
CA TRP A 22 1.01 6.07 -4.71
C TRP A 22 1.78 7.31 -5.13
N GLY A 23 2.18 8.17 -4.17
CA GLY A 23 2.98 9.37 -4.47
C GLY A 23 4.29 9.03 -5.18
N PHE A 24 5.03 8.05 -4.68
CA PHE A 24 6.27 7.58 -5.31
C PHE A 24 6.01 6.93 -6.67
N PHE A 25 4.95 6.15 -6.81
CA PHE A 25 4.58 5.55 -8.08
C PHE A 25 4.21 6.60 -9.13
N PHE A 26 3.49 7.65 -8.73
CA PHE A 26 3.10 8.73 -9.64
C PHE A 26 4.32 9.52 -10.13
N VAL A 27 5.26 9.84 -9.23
CA VAL A 27 6.56 10.43 -9.59
C VAL A 27 7.32 9.50 -10.52
N TYR A 28 7.39 8.20 -10.20
CA TYR A 28 8.04 7.21 -11.05
C TYR A 28 7.48 7.23 -12.48
N ARG A 29 6.16 7.18 -12.64
CA ARG A 29 5.54 7.18 -13.98
C ARG A 29 5.81 8.44 -14.80
N LYS A 30 5.91 9.60 -14.16
CA LYS A 30 6.12 10.88 -14.86
C LYS A 30 7.59 11.19 -15.12
N CYS A 31 8.48 10.83 -14.19
CA CYS A 31 9.89 11.20 -14.26
C CYS A 31 10.79 10.15 -14.92
N PHE A 32 10.35 8.89 -14.99
CA PHE A 32 11.10 7.85 -15.71
C PHE A 32 10.60 7.73 -17.14
N VAL A 33 11.34 8.34 -18.07
CA VAL A 33 11.08 8.26 -19.51
C VAL A 33 12.24 7.51 -20.15
N ASN A 34 11.94 6.48 -20.97
CA ASN A 34 12.94 5.60 -21.59
C ASN A 34 13.89 4.86 -20.63
N GLY A 35 13.54 4.77 -19.34
CA GLY A 35 14.34 4.10 -18.32
C GLY A 35 15.22 5.02 -17.47
N ASP A 36 15.36 6.29 -17.85
CA ASP A 36 16.17 7.27 -17.14
C ASP A 36 15.31 8.24 -16.33
N PHE A 37 15.79 8.60 -15.14
CA PHE A 37 15.16 9.61 -14.30
C PHE A 37 15.51 11.01 -14.80
N ASN A 38 14.49 11.77 -15.19
CA ASN A 38 14.66 13.17 -15.57
C ASN A 38 13.94 14.11 -14.57
N PRO A 39 14.71 14.89 -13.77
CA PRO A 39 14.16 15.82 -12.77
C PRO A 39 13.29 16.93 -13.37
N TYR A 40 13.48 17.28 -14.65
CA TYR A 40 12.69 18.31 -15.32
C TYR A 40 11.18 18.01 -15.27
N TYR A 41 10.78 16.74 -15.25
CA TYR A 41 9.37 16.37 -15.23
C TYR A 41 8.71 16.53 -13.86
N LEU A 42 9.48 16.76 -12.79
CA LEU A 42 8.96 16.87 -11.43
C LEU A 42 7.99 18.05 -11.28
N GLN A 43 8.19 19.14 -12.04
CA GLN A 43 7.27 20.29 -12.06
C GLN A 43 5.85 19.92 -12.56
N PHE A 44 5.75 18.94 -13.47
CA PHE A 44 4.47 18.46 -13.99
C PHE A 44 3.81 17.44 -13.05
N VAL A 45 4.52 16.93 -12.04
CA VAL A 45 3.94 16.06 -11.02
C VAL A 45 3.09 16.90 -10.06
N TRP A 46 3.66 17.99 -9.54
CA TRP A 46 3.02 18.82 -8.53
C TRP A 46 1.81 19.60 -9.08
N ASN A 47 1.81 19.93 -10.37
CA ASN A 47 0.68 20.63 -11.00
C ASN A 47 -0.43 19.70 -11.50
N ASP A 48 -0.30 18.37 -11.34
CA ASP A 48 -1.30 17.42 -11.83
C ASP A 48 -2.36 17.09 -10.78
N SER A 49 -3.61 17.47 -11.04
CA SER A 49 -4.75 17.17 -10.16
C SER A 49 -4.97 15.66 -9.95
N LYS A 50 -4.55 14.80 -10.90
CA LYS A 50 -4.65 13.33 -10.78
C LYS A 50 -3.78 12.78 -9.66
N LEU A 51 -2.67 13.45 -9.32
CA LEU A 51 -1.83 13.08 -8.17
C LEU A 51 -2.65 13.16 -6.89
N TYR A 52 -3.25 14.32 -6.62
CA TYR A 52 -4.01 14.58 -5.40
C TYR A 52 -5.26 13.70 -5.29
N LEU A 53 -5.97 13.50 -6.40
CA LEU A 53 -7.10 12.57 -6.45
C LEU A 53 -6.67 11.14 -6.13
N GLY A 54 -5.54 10.69 -6.67
CA GLY A 54 -4.98 9.38 -6.37
C GLY A 54 -4.47 9.23 -4.94
N MET A 55 -3.86 10.28 -4.36
CA MET A 55 -3.40 10.28 -2.96
C MET A 55 -4.53 10.09 -1.94
N LEU A 56 -5.78 10.40 -2.30
CA LEU A 56 -6.95 10.14 -1.47
C LEU A 56 -7.64 8.81 -1.84
N SER A 57 -7.94 8.62 -3.12
CA SER A 57 -8.74 7.48 -3.60
C SER A 57 -8.02 6.14 -3.46
N ILE A 58 -6.71 6.08 -3.73
CA ILE A 58 -5.93 4.83 -3.70
C ILE A 58 -5.77 4.29 -2.27
N PRO A 59 -5.40 5.10 -1.27
CA PRO A 59 -5.38 4.62 0.12
C PRO A 59 -6.74 4.15 0.62
N LEU A 60 -7.83 4.85 0.25
CA LEU A 60 -9.19 4.44 0.61
C LEU A 60 -9.56 3.09 -0.02
N PHE A 61 -9.20 2.87 -1.28
CA PHE A 61 -9.35 1.59 -1.96
C PHE A 61 -8.63 0.46 -1.19
N TRP A 62 -7.39 0.68 -0.76
CA TRP A 62 -6.64 -0.31 0.02
C TRP A 62 -7.27 -0.62 1.37
N ILE A 63 -7.71 0.41 2.11
CA ILE A 63 -8.44 0.22 3.37
C ILE A 63 -9.71 -0.61 3.14
N GLY A 64 -10.44 -0.32 2.05
CA GLY A 64 -11.61 -1.09 1.63
C GLY A 64 -11.27 -2.57 1.44
N LEU A 65 -10.26 -2.88 0.63
CA LEU A 65 -9.80 -4.25 0.42
C LEU A 65 -9.38 -4.96 1.71
N TYR A 66 -8.58 -4.28 2.56
CA TYR A 66 -8.15 -4.84 3.84
C TYR A 66 -9.31 -5.13 4.79
N SER A 67 -10.35 -4.28 4.73
CA SER A 67 -11.57 -4.46 5.51
C SER A 67 -12.39 -5.65 5.01
N LEU A 68 -12.55 -5.80 3.69
CA LEU A 68 -13.26 -6.92 3.07
C LEU A 68 -12.61 -8.27 3.38
N ILE A 69 -11.29 -8.33 3.34
CA ILE A 69 -10.52 -9.56 3.65
C ILE A 69 -10.44 -9.80 5.18
N GLY A 70 -10.96 -8.87 5.98
CA GLY A 70 -11.04 -9.01 7.43
C GLY A 70 -9.68 -8.90 8.13
N LEU A 71 -8.73 -8.16 7.55
CA LEU A 71 -7.43 -7.93 8.19
C LEU A 71 -7.57 -7.23 9.54
N TYR A 72 -8.61 -6.39 9.73
CA TYR A 72 -8.86 -5.66 10.97
C TYR A 72 -9.68 -6.44 12.02
N ARG A 73 -10.25 -7.61 11.68
CA ARG A 73 -11.20 -8.32 12.56
C ARG A 73 -10.52 -9.02 13.74
N ASN A 74 -9.38 -9.66 13.48
CA ASN A 74 -8.63 -10.50 14.44
C ASN A 74 -7.16 -10.07 14.56
N VAL A 75 -6.93 -8.90 15.17
CA VAL A 75 -5.59 -8.30 15.30
C VAL A 75 -4.70 -9.02 16.32
N TYR A 76 -5.29 -9.72 17.30
CA TYR A 76 -4.54 -10.24 18.44
C TYR A 76 -4.15 -11.73 18.38
N ARG A 77 -4.77 -12.52 17.50
CA ARG A 77 -4.61 -14.00 17.44
C ARG A 77 -4.19 -14.49 16.06
N LYS A 78 -3.51 -13.66 15.26
CA LYS A 78 -2.98 -14.07 13.95
C LYS A 78 -1.51 -14.46 14.05
N SER A 79 -1.14 -15.54 13.38
CA SER A 79 0.26 -15.84 13.09
C SER A 79 0.82 -14.79 12.14
N ARG A 80 2.04 -14.32 12.40
CA ARG A 80 2.77 -13.35 11.56
C ARG A 80 2.91 -13.84 10.12
N LEU A 81 3.11 -15.16 9.94
CA LEU A 81 3.22 -15.76 8.62
C LEU A 81 1.90 -15.69 7.86
N THR A 82 0.78 -15.97 8.54
CA THR A 82 -0.56 -15.85 7.96
C THR A 82 -0.88 -14.40 7.60
N GLU A 83 -0.52 -13.44 8.46
CA GLU A 83 -0.69 -12.01 8.15
C GLU A 83 0.12 -11.60 6.92
N PHE A 84 1.38 -12.05 6.81
CA PHE A 84 2.22 -11.79 5.65
C PHE A 84 1.61 -12.33 4.34
N PHE A 85 1.20 -13.61 4.31
CA PHE A 85 0.58 -14.19 3.12
C PHE A 85 -0.75 -13.54 2.75
N GLN A 86 -1.52 -13.10 3.74
CA GLN A 86 -2.73 -12.32 3.48
C GLN A 86 -2.38 -11.00 2.81
N ILE A 87 -1.46 -10.21 3.38
CA ILE A 87 -1.01 -8.94 2.79
C ILE A 87 -0.50 -9.19 1.37
N LEU A 88 0.33 -10.22 1.16
CA LEU A 88 0.86 -10.58 -0.16
C LEU A 88 -0.27 -10.82 -1.17
N THR A 89 -1.26 -11.65 -0.81
CA THR A 89 -2.39 -11.99 -1.68
C THR A 89 -3.26 -10.76 -1.96
N VAL A 90 -3.55 -9.95 -0.94
CA VAL A 90 -4.32 -8.71 -1.12
C VAL A 90 -3.56 -7.72 -1.99
N SER A 91 -2.24 -7.56 -1.79
CA SER A 91 -1.41 -6.65 -2.57
C SER A 91 -1.34 -7.07 -4.03
N ILE A 92 -1.17 -8.35 -4.33
CA ILE A 92 -1.21 -8.85 -5.73
C ILE A 92 -2.58 -8.53 -6.35
N THR A 93 -3.67 -8.89 -5.65
CA THR A 93 -5.03 -8.68 -6.16
C THR A 93 -5.35 -7.20 -6.36
N GLY A 94 -5.00 -6.36 -5.39
CA GLY A 94 -5.26 -4.92 -5.44
C GLY A 94 -4.46 -4.22 -6.51
N VAL A 95 -3.19 -4.59 -6.71
CA VAL A 95 -2.37 -4.05 -7.79
C VAL A 95 -2.92 -4.44 -9.16
N LEU A 96 -3.40 -5.69 -9.32
CA LEU A 96 -4.05 -6.12 -10.55
C LEU A 96 -5.32 -5.31 -10.82
N ILE A 97 -6.16 -5.08 -9.81
CA ILE A 97 -7.35 -4.23 -9.95
C ILE A 97 -6.96 -2.81 -10.36
N LEU A 98 -6.00 -2.19 -9.67
CA LEU A 98 -5.52 -0.84 -10.00
C LEU A 98 -4.92 -0.77 -11.41
N PHE A 99 -4.24 -1.83 -11.84
CA PHE A 99 -3.70 -1.93 -13.19
C PHE A 99 -4.81 -1.86 -14.24
N PHE A 100 -5.86 -2.67 -14.12
CA PHE A 100 -6.97 -2.67 -15.07
C PHE A 100 -7.76 -1.36 -15.07
N VAL A 101 -7.89 -0.69 -13.91
CA VAL A 101 -8.68 0.55 -13.78
C VAL A 101 -7.91 1.79 -14.20
N LEU A 102 -6.61 1.89 -13.91
CA LEU A 102 -5.85 3.14 -14.02
C LEU A 102 -4.69 3.10 -15.01
N ILE A 103 -4.11 1.92 -15.24
CA ILE A 103 -2.87 1.79 -16.02
C ILE A 103 -3.20 1.33 -17.45
N LEU A 104 -4.24 0.53 -17.64
CA LEU A 104 -4.59 -0.04 -18.94
C LEU A 104 -5.03 1.02 -19.98
N ASP A 105 -5.72 2.07 -19.52
CA ASP A 105 -6.26 3.14 -20.38
C ASP A 105 -5.23 4.25 -20.68
N ASP A 106 -3.98 4.08 -20.24
CA ASP A 106 -2.94 5.09 -20.43
C ASP A 106 -2.29 4.93 -21.81
N GLU A 107 -2.68 5.79 -22.76
CA GLU A 107 -2.25 5.77 -24.17
C GLU A 107 -0.73 5.91 -24.39
N VAL A 108 0.04 6.24 -23.33
CA VAL A 108 1.46 6.61 -23.41
C VAL A 108 2.42 5.43 -23.19
N ALA A 109 1.92 4.23 -22.88
CA ALA A 109 2.77 3.10 -22.45
C ALA A 109 2.97 2.01 -23.53
N GLN A 110 4.23 1.76 -23.93
CA GLN A 110 4.61 0.54 -24.64
C GLN A 110 4.45 -0.69 -23.74
N TYR A 111 4.22 -1.89 -24.32
CA TYR A 111 3.91 -3.13 -23.58
C TYR A 111 4.92 -3.49 -22.46
N ARG A 112 6.21 -3.18 -22.66
CA ARG A 112 7.26 -3.40 -21.65
C ARG A 112 7.09 -2.54 -20.39
N SER A 113 6.46 -1.37 -20.53
CA SER A 113 6.19 -0.43 -19.44
C SER A 113 5.10 -0.93 -18.48
N PHE A 114 4.20 -1.82 -18.93
CA PHE A 114 3.13 -2.36 -18.08
C PHE A 114 3.66 -3.29 -17.00
N TYR A 115 4.52 -4.25 -17.36
CA TYR A 115 5.10 -5.18 -16.39
C TYR A 115 5.97 -4.46 -15.36
N THR A 116 6.75 -3.46 -15.77
CA THR A 116 7.55 -2.65 -14.85
C THR A 116 6.67 -1.82 -13.94
N SER A 117 5.61 -1.19 -14.46
CA SER A 117 4.67 -0.39 -13.65
C SER A 117 3.95 -1.24 -12.60
N ILE A 118 3.47 -2.43 -12.97
CA ILE A 118 2.85 -3.37 -12.02
C ILE A 118 3.85 -3.75 -10.92
N SER A 119 5.08 -4.09 -11.31
CA SER A 119 6.11 -4.54 -10.38
C SER A 119 6.52 -3.43 -9.40
N VAL A 120 6.70 -2.20 -9.90
CA VAL A 120 7.06 -1.04 -9.09
C VAL A 120 5.92 -0.66 -8.16
N LEU A 121 4.67 -0.60 -8.64
CA LEU A 121 3.51 -0.32 -7.79
C LEU A 121 3.36 -1.38 -6.69
N PHE A 122 3.52 -2.66 -7.04
CA PHE A 122 3.50 -3.76 -6.08
C PHE A 122 4.58 -3.60 -5.02
N LEU A 123 5.85 -3.39 -5.39
CA LEU A 123 6.95 -3.29 -4.44
C LEU A 123 6.82 -2.05 -3.55
N LEU A 124 6.47 -0.89 -4.13
CA LEU A 124 6.27 0.36 -3.40
C LEU A 124 5.15 0.24 -2.37
N HIS A 125 4.11 -0.55 -2.64
CA HIS A 125 3.00 -0.73 -1.73
C HIS A 125 3.23 -1.87 -0.71
N PHE A 126 3.62 -3.04 -1.20
CA PHE A 126 3.76 -4.26 -0.43
C PHE A 126 4.87 -4.18 0.62
N LEU A 127 6.05 -3.68 0.27
CA LEU A 127 7.19 -3.67 1.19
C LEU A 127 6.93 -2.77 2.40
N PRO A 128 6.54 -1.49 2.26
CA PRO A 128 6.29 -0.63 3.42
C PRO A 128 5.11 -1.15 4.26
N THR A 129 4.02 -1.57 3.61
CA THR A 129 2.82 -2.07 4.32
C THR A 129 3.15 -3.34 5.12
N SER A 130 3.84 -4.32 4.51
CA SER A 130 4.18 -5.57 5.17
C SER A 130 5.15 -5.35 6.34
N ILE A 131 6.19 -4.53 6.16
CA ILE A 131 7.15 -4.20 7.22
C ILE A 131 6.43 -3.52 8.40
N LEU A 132 5.62 -2.49 8.13
CA LEU A 132 4.90 -1.75 9.18
C LEU A 132 3.93 -2.68 9.95
N ARG A 133 3.20 -3.55 9.25
CA ARG A 133 2.27 -4.48 9.88
C ARG A 133 2.98 -5.54 10.70
N ILE A 134 4.04 -6.16 10.19
CA ILE A 134 4.81 -7.16 10.93
C ILE A 134 5.46 -6.54 12.17
N ALA A 135 6.01 -5.32 12.04
CA ALA A 135 6.58 -4.60 13.16
C ALA A 135 5.52 -4.33 14.25
N LEU A 136 4.36 -3.81 13.86
CA LEU A 136 3.27 -3.52 14.80
C LEU A 136 2.73 -4.80 15.47
N SER A 137 2.51 -5.86 14.68
CA SER A 137 2.09 -7.18 15.13
C SER A 137 3.08 -7.78 16.14
N SER A 138 4.38 -7.64 15.89
CA SER A 138 5.43 -8.10 16.78
C SER A 138 5.49 -7.32 18.10
N ILE A 139 5.32 -6.00 18.07
CA ILE A 139 5.23 -5.17 19.28
C ILE A 139 4.03 -5.60 20.13
N ILE A 140 2.88 -5.86 19.52
CA ILE A 140 1.66 -6.29 20.23
C ILE A 140 1.86 -7.68 20.83
N ALA A 141 2.40 -8.62 20.07
CA ALA A 141 2.68 -9.98 20.55
C ALA A 141 3.63 -9.97 21.76
N ASN A 142 4.67 -9.13 21.74
CA ASN A 142 5.59 -8.99 22.87
C ASN A 142 4.88 -8.41 24.11
N LYS A 143 3.99 -7.41 23.93
CA LYS A 143 3.18 -6.86 25.02
C LYS A 143 2.21 -7.87 25.62
N ILE A 144 1.65 -8.77 24.81
CA ILE A 144 0.80 -9.88 25.29
C ILE A 144 1.65 -10.88 26.08
N LYS A 145 2.81 -11.30 25.54
CA LYS A 145 3.73 -12.23 26.20
C LYS A 145 4.16 -11.72 27.58
N ASN A 146 4.42 -10.41 27.69
CA ASN A 146 4.83 -9.76 28.93
C ASN A 146 3.65 -9.34 29.83
N ARG A 147 2.42 -9.79 29.52
CA ARG A 147 1.17 -9.50 30.27
C ARG A 147 0.85 -8.01 30.45
N VAL A 148 1.46 -7.13 29.66
CA VAL A 148 1.15 -5.69 29.64
C VAL A 148 -0.23 -5.45 29.03
N ILE A 149 -0.66 -6.34 28.13
CA ILE A 149 -1.97 -6.31 27.49
C ILE A 149 -2.55 -7.73 27.56
N GLY A 150 -3.64 -7.90 28.30
CA GLY A 150 -4.39 -9.15 28.42
C GLY A 150 -5.69 -9.14 27.59
N PHE A 151 -6.31 -10.33 27.52
CA PHE A 151 -7.62 -10.56 26.92
C PHE A 151 -8.70 -10.64 27.99
#